data_AF-X1BZC5-F1
#
_entry.id   AF-X1BZC5-F1
#
_cell.length_a   1.000
_cell.length_b   1.000
_cell.length_c   1.000
_cell.angle_alpha   90.00
_cell.angle_beta   90.00
_cell.angle_gamma   90.00
#
_symmetry.space_group_name_H-M   'P 1'
#
loop_
_entity.id
_entity.type
_entity.pdbx_description
1 polymer ?
#
loop_
_entity_poly.entity_id
_entity_poly.type
_entity_poly.pdbx_seq_one_letter_code
_entity_poly.pdbx_strand_id
1 'polypeptide(L)' 'GGKDASIIGLSQIINQTGNDRLSPKLPIEGLYLVGGDAGGWGIGTELAAKSALMCAEQIMEKKDLLS' A
#
# COMPACT_ATOMS: atom_id res chain seq x y z
N GLY A 1 -15.14 4.28 7.60
CA GLY A 1 -15.84 5.03 8.66
C GLY A 1 -17.16 4.35 8.97
N GLY A 2 -17.52 4.24 10.26
CA GLY A 2 -18.62 3.42 10.77
C GLY A 2 -18.21 2.75 12.09
N LYS A 3 -19.17 2.23 12.86
CA LYS A 3 -18.99 1.69 14.23
C LYS A 3 -17.89 0.62 14.35
N ASP A 4 -17.61 -0.08 13.25
CA ASP A 4 -16.57 -1.13 13.12
C ASP A 4 -15.49 -0.77 12.08
N ALA A 5 -15.45 0.48 11.63
CA ALA A 5 -14.42 0.92 10.71
C ALA A 5 -13.12 1.12 11.47
N SER A 6 -12.19 0.18 11.28
CA SER A 6 -10.78 0.45 11.56
C SER A 6 -10.40 1.82 10.95
N ILE A 7 -10.03 2.75 11.81
CA ILE A 7 -9.47 4.07 11.45
C ILE A 7 -8.01 3.92 10.96
N ILE A 8 -7.43 2.72 11.13
CA ILE A 8 -6.00 2.39 11.11
C ILE A 8 -5.90 0.88 10.83
N GLY A 9 -5.49 0.48 9.62
CA GLY A 9 -5.82 -0.82 9.02
C GLY A 9 -4.94 -2.00 9.40
N LEU A 10 -4.59 -2.82 8.40
CA LEU A 10 -4.51 -4.30 8.45
C LEU A 10 -3.60 -4.94 9.51
N SER A 11 -2.72 -4.21 10.19
CA SER A 11 -1.68 -4.83 11.00
C SER A 11 -1.07 -3.90 12.06
N GLN A 12 -1.89 -3.18 12.85
CA GLN A 12 -1.42 -2.37 13.99
C GLN A 12 -0.55 -3.15 15.01
N ILE A 13 0.73 -3.33 14.67
CA ILE A 13 1.82 -3.71 15.56
C ILE A 13 2.77 -2.52 15.65
N ILE A 14 3.45 -2.41 16.79
CA ILE A 14 4.48 -1.40 16.99
C ILE A 14 5.56 -1.68 15.92
N ASN A 15 5.86 -0.69 15.06
CA ASN A 15 6.80 -0.73 13.92
C ASN A 15 6.22 -1.08 12.54
N GLN A 16 5.11 -0.46 12.11
CA GLN A 16 4.66 -0.52 10.70
C GLN A 16 4.47 0.88 10.08
N THR A 17 5.42 1.76 10.37
CA THR A 17 5.45 3.13 9.85
C THR A 17 6.79 3.38 9.18
N GLY A 18 6.88 4.44 8.35
CA GLY A 18 8.12 4.77 7.65
C GLY A 18 8.61 3.59 6.80
N ASN A 19 9.85 3.14 7.07
CA ASN A 19 10.49 2.05 6.34
C ASN A 19 9.88 0.67 6.62
N ASP A 20 9.22 0.49 7.76
CA ASP A 20 8.59 -0.78 8.13
C ASP A 20 7.13 -0.87 7.66
N ARG A 21 6.66 0.14 6.90
CA ARG A 21 5.35 0.09 6.27
C ARG A 21 5.28 -1.06 5.28
N LEU A 22 4.11 -1.69 5.18
CA LEU A 22 3.92 -2.85 4.30
C LEU A 22 4.27 -2.49 2.86
N SER A 23 5.04 -3.37 2.22
CA SER A 23 5.36 -3.29 0.80
C SER A 23 4.08 -3.44 -0.04
N PRO A 24 3.90 -2.63 -1.10
CA PRO A 24 2.84 -2.84 -2.08
C PRO A 24 2.95 -4.19 -2.80
N LYS A 25 4.16 -4.74 -2.94
CA LYS A 25 4.42 -6.04 -3.57
C LYS A 25 4.40 -7.15 -2.52
N LEU A 26 3.52 -8.13 -2.70
CA LEU A 26 3.43 -9.31 -1.85
C LEU A 26 4.22 -10.50 -2.45
N PRO A 27 4.50 -11.55 -1.65
CA PRO A 27 5.23 -12.73 -2.14
C PRO A 27 4.53 -13.50 -3.26
N ILE A 28 3.22 -13.30 -3.45
CA ILE A 28 2.43 -13.92 -4.50
C ILE A 28 2.52 -13.04 -5.76
N GLU A 29 2.95 -13.62 -6.87
CA GLU A 29 3.03 -12.91 -8.14
C GLU A 29 1.66 -12.41 -8.61
N GLY A 30 1.61 -11.14 -9.04
CA GLY A 30 0.38 -10.49 -9.50
C GLY A 30 -0.52 -10.00 -8.35
N LEU A 31 -0.16 -10.25 -7.09
CA LEU A 31 -0.89 -9.77 -5.93
C LEU A 31 -0.20 -8.54 -5.32
N TYR A 32 -0.99 -7.47 -5.16
CA TYR A 32 -0.52 -6.19 -4.65
C TYR A 32 -1.41 -5.65 -3.54
N LEU A 33 -0.82 -4.84 -2.65
CA LEU A 33 -1.49 -4.18 -1.54
C LEU A 33 -1.52 -2.66 -1.77
N VAL A 34 -2.67 -2.04 -1.52
CA VAL A 34 -2.86 -0.58 -1.60
C VAL A 34 -3.68 -0.08 -0.41
N GLY A 35 -3.52 1.20 -0.08
CA GLY A 35 -4.25 1.88 0.99
C GLY A 35 -3.34 2.54 2.02
N GLY A 36 -3.94 3.04 3.11
CA GLY A 36 -3.23 3.83 4.12
C GLY A 36 -2.10 3.10 4.87
N ASP A 37 -2.07 1.77 4.81
CA ASP A 37 -1.06 0.96 5.49
C ASP A 37 -0.01 0.35 4.54
N ALA A 38 -0.08 0.65 3.23
CA ALA A 38 0.71 0.00 2.20
C ALA A 38 1.47 1.02 1.34
N GLY A 39 2.79 1.10 1.50
CA GLY A 39 3.62 2.09 0.80
C GLY A 39 3.16 3.55 0.99
N GLY A 40 3.62 4.45 0.11
CA GLY A 40 3.24 5.87 0.13
C GLY A 40 3.71 6.66 1.36
N TRP A 41 3.43 7.97 1.35
CA TRP A 41 3.65 8.88 2.47
C TRP A 41 2.59 9.99 2.46
N GLY A 42 2.35 10.67 3.59
CA GLY A 42 1.29 11.68 3.73
C GLY A 42 0.26 11.29 4.79
N ILE A 43 -0.90 11.95 4.78
CA ILE A 43 -1.98 11.72 5.77
C ILE A 43 -3.30 11.34 5.10
N GLY A 44 -4.07 10.45 5.75
CA GLY A 44 -5.43 10.10 5.33
C GLY A 44 -5.54 9.70 3.86
N THR A 45 -6.39 10.41 3.11
CA THR A 45 -6.65 10.13 1.69
C THR A 45 -5.43 10.33 0.80
N GLU A 46 -4.56 11.30 1.12
CA GLU A 46 -3.32 11.53 0.34
C GLU A 46 -2.42 10.30 0.38
N LEU A 47 -2.31 9.67 1.55
CA LEU A 47 -1.53 8.47 1.76
C LEU A 47 -2.07 7.30 0.92
N ALA A 48 -3.38 7.09 0.95
CA ALA A 48 -4.04 6.04 0.15
C ALA A 48 -3.90 6.30 -1.36
N ALA A 49 -4.00 7.56 -1.81
CA ALA A 49 -3.82 7.92 -3.21
C ALA A 49 -2.38 7.68 -3.68
N LYS A 50 -1.39 8.11 -2.90
CA LYS A 50 0.04 7.88 -3.20
C LYS A 50 0.39 6.38 -3.22
N SER A 51 -0.17 5.61 -2.28
CA SER A 51 -0.08 4.15 -2.28
C SER A 51 -0.56 3.54 -3.60
N ALA A 52 -1.72 3.97 -4.09
CA ALA A 52 -2.28 3.49 -5.35
C ALA A 52 -1.42 3.86 -6.57
N LEU A 53 -0.89 5.09 -6.62
CA LEU A 53 -0.01 5.53 -7.71
C LEU A 53 1.29 4.71 -7.76
N MET A 54 1.96 4.52 -6.61
CA MET A 54 3.17 3.70 -6.54
C MET A 54 2.91 2.25 -6.95
N CYS A 55 1.78 1.68 -6.55
CA CYS A 55 1.39 0.32 -6.95
C CYS A 55 1.18 0.23 -8.47
N ALA A 56 0.48 1.22 -9.06
CA ALA A 56 0.27 1.27 -10.49
C ALA A 56 1.59 1.36 -11.27
N GLU A 57 2.55 2.20 -10.83
CA GLU A 57 3.88 2.29 -11.42
C GLU A 57 4.59 0.93 -11.42
N GLN A 58 4.60 0.21 -10.29
CA GLN A 58 5.21 -1.12 -10.21
C GLN A 58 4.55 -2.16 -11.13
N ILE A 59 3.24 -2.10 -11.29
CA ILE A 59 2.51 -3.01 -12.19
C ILE A 59 2.88 -2.70 -13.65
N MET A 60 2.94 -1.42 -14.01
CA MET A 60 3.24 -0.99 -15.38
C MET A 60 4.69 -1.28 -15.75
N GLU A 61 5.66 -0.97 -14.89
CA GLU A 61 7.07 -1.33 -15.09
C GLU A 61 7.25 -2.83 -15.29
N LYS A 62 6.57 -3.64 -14.48
CA LYS A 62 6.63 -5.10 -14.61
C LYS A 62 6.02 -5.58 -15.92
N LYS A 63 4.93 -4.97 -16.38
CA LYS A 63 4.31 -5.28 -17.66
C LYS A 63 5.27 -4.98 -18.82
N ASP A 64 5.92 -3.82 -18.79
CA ASP A 64 6.85 -3.40 -19.85
C ASP A 64 8.10 -4.28 -19.90
N LEU A 65 8.57 -4.81 -18.76
CA LEU A 65 9.66 -5.79 -18.71
C LEU A 65 9.29 -7.17 -19.28
N LEU A 66 7.99 -7.48 -19.39
CA LEU A 66 7.47 -8.76 -19.86
C LEU A 66 6.97 -8.71 -21.32
N SER A 67 6.94 -7.52 -21.93
CA SER A 67 6.57 -7.29 -23.35
C SER A 67 7.77 -7.29 -24.28
#